data_AF-A0AAW2RWE0-F1
#
_entry.id   AF-A0AAW2RWE0-F1
#
_cell.length_a   1.000
_cell.length_b   1.000
_cell.length_c   1.000
_cell.angle_alpha   90.00
_cell.angle_beta   90.00
_cell.angle_gamma   90.00
#
_symmetry.space_group_name_H-M   'P 1'
#
loop_
_entity.id
_entity.type
_entity.pdbx_description
1 polymer ?
#
loop_
_entity_poly.entity_id
_entity_poly.type
_entity_poly.pdbx_seq_one_letter_code
_entity_poly.pdbx_strand_id
1 'polypeptide(L)'
;MSTTEQHQNVNVEIVKVEGGRSWFTEEEEGLVSKSWNLMKKNAGEWGLQFFLKIFEIAPSAQKMFSFLRESNVPLEQNAKLKAHAKSVFVMTCEAAVQLRKSGEVVIRESSLKKLGGVHLKYGVVDEHFEVTKYALLETIKEAVGEIMWTPEMKSAWSVAYDHLVAAIKTHMKSNHPFNI
;
A
#
# COMPACT_ATOMS: atom_id res chain seq x y z
N MET A 1 29.38 -33.96 13.50
CA MET A 1 29.35 -32.64 14.17
C MET A 1 28.46 -31.76 13.31
N SER A 2 27.20 -31.59 13.72
CA SER A 2 26.17 -30.88 12.94
C SER A 2 25.86 -29.58 13.68
N THR A 3 26.18 -28.44 13.08
CA THR A 3 25.87 -27.11 13.60
C THR A 3 24.48 -26.72 13.12
N THR A 4 23.52 -26.66 14.04
CA THR A 4 22.19 -26.11 13.79
C THR A 4 22.26 -24.60 14.06
N GLU A 5 22.12 -23.79 13.02
CA GLU A 5 21.96 -22.33 13.14
C GLU A 5 20.59 -22.02 13.73
N GLN A 6 20.59 -21.31 14.86
CA GLN A 6 19.38 -20.79 15.49
C GLN A 6 18.92 -19.56 14.71
N HIS A 7 17.77 -19.68 14.02
CA HIS A 7 17.03 -18.55 13.53
C HIS A 7 16.52 -17.72 14.72
N GLN A 8 17.11 -16.55 14.93
CA GLN A 8 16.55 -15.55 15.84
C GLN A 8 15.29 -14.96 15.21
N ASN A 9 14.14 -15.31 15.79
CA ASN A 9 12.89 -14.58 15.59
C ASN A 9 13.09 -13.15 16.11
N VAL A 10 13.21 -12.19 15.20
CA VAL A 10 13.13 -10.77 15.56
C VAL A 10 11.66 -10.44 15.78
N ASN A 11 11.22 -10.55 17.04
CA ASN A 11 9.97 -9.93 17.47
C ASN A 11 10.16 -8.41 17.39
N VAL A 12 9.52 -7.78 16.40
CA VAL A 12 9.38 -6.33 16.36
C VAL A 12 8.36 -5.96 17.44
N GLU A 13 8.86 -5.68 18.65
CA GLU A 13 8.03 -5.10 19.71
C GLU A 13 7.65 -3.67 19.32
N ILE A 14 6.36 -3.47 19.04
CA ILE A 14 5.79 -2.13 18.87
C ILE A 14 5.71 -1.49 20.25
N VAL A 15 6.75 -0.73 20.59
CA VAL A 15 6.77 0.08 21.82
C VAL A 15 5.76 1.22 21.65
N LYS A 16 4.63 1.15 22.35
CA LYS A 16 3.73 2.31 22.50
C LYS A 16 4.43 3.35 23.35
N VAL A 17 4.82 4.46 22.73
CA VAL A 17 5.35 5.62 23.43
C VAL A 17 4.18 6.38 24.06
N GLU A 18 4.01 6.25 25.37
CA GLU A 18 3.08 7.09 26.11
C GLU A 18 3.66 8.49 26.27
N GLY A 19 2.98 9.49 25.69
CA GLY A 19 3.21 10.90 25.98
C GLY A 19 4.37 11.56 25.22
N GLY A 20 4.11 11.97 23.98
CA GLY A 20 4.77 13.14 23.37
C GLY A 20 5.62 12.84 22.14
N ARG A 21 5.01 13.04 20.97
CA ARG A 21 5.56 12.96 19.59
C ARG A 21 5.48 11.56 18.98
N SER A 22 4.68 11.43 17.92
CA SER A 22 4.72 10.31 17.00
C SER A 22 6.15 10.13 16.45
N TRP A 23 6.54 8.87 16.23
CA TRP A 23 7.81 8.53 15.56
C TRP A 23 7.82 8.94 14.08
N PHE A 24 6.64 9.03 13.44
CA PHE A 24 6.46 9.60 12.11
C PHE A 24 6.27 11.11 12.23
N THR A 25 7.15 11.86 11.59
CA THR A 25 7.33 13.30 11.79
C THR A 25 6.35 14.15 10.97
N GLU A 26 6.25 15.44 11.31
CA GLU A 26 5.46 16.41 10.54
C GLU A 26 6.08 16.64 9.15
N GLU A 27 7.41 16.57 9.07
CA GLU A 27 8.16 16.65 7.82
C GLU A 27 7.82 15.48 6.88
N GLU A 28 7.80 14.24 7.40
CA GLU A 28 7.44 13.04 6.62
C GLU A 28 5.98 13.08 6.15
N GLU A 29 5.03 13.46 7.02
CA GLU A 29 3.64 13.69 6.62
C GLU A 29 3.54 14.78 5.55
N GLY A 30 4.31 15.85 5.72
CA GLY A 30 4.40 16.96 4.79
C GLY A 30 4.88 16.53 3.40
N LEU A 31 5.87 15.64 3.32
CA LEU A 31 6.38 15.09 2.05
C LEU A 31 5.29 14.30 1.31
N VAL A 32 4.59 13.41 2.03
CA VAL A 32 3.48 12.61 1.47
C VAL A 32 2.34 13.53 1.01
N SER A 33 1.90 14.43 1.87
CA SER A 33 0.76 15.32 1.60
C SER A 33 1.04 16.29 0.46
N LYS A 34 2.23 16.91 0.40
CA LYS A 34 2.61 17.87 -0.65
C LYS A 34 2.74 17.18 -2.01
N SER A 35 3.41 16.03 -2.07
CA SER A 35 3.56 15.26 -3.31
C SER A 35 2.20 14.78 -3.82
N TRP A 36 1.34 14.22 -2.96
CA TRP A 36 -0.02 13.83 -3.37
C TRP A 36 -0.87 15.02 -3.86
N ASN A 37 -0.76 16.17 -3.20
CA ASN A 37 -1.47 17.38 -3.63
C ASN A 37 -1.06 17.89 -5.02
N LEU A 38 0.17 17.62 -5.45
CA LEU A 38 0.59 17.87 -6.82
C LEU A 38 -0.03 16.85 -7.78
N MET A 39 0.07 15.55 -7.44
CA MET A 39 -0.41 14.46 -8.28
C MET A 39 -1.93 14.46 -8.48
N LYS A 40 -2.70 14.88 -7.47
CA LYS A 40 -4.16 14.73 -7.46
C LYS A 40 -4.88 15.43 -8.63
N LYS A 41 -4.26 16.45 -9.24
CA LYS A 41 -4.79 17.16 -10.42
C LYS A 41 -4.96 16.21 -11.61
N ASN A 42 -4.03 15.27 -11.78
CA ASN A 42 -4.01 14.28 -12.85
C ASN A 42 -4.13 12.85 -12.30
N ALA A 43 -4.85 12.68 -11.18
CA ALA A 43 -4.92 11.41 -10.45
C ALA A 43 -5.38 10.21 -11.32
N GLY A 44 -6.24 10.46 -12.31
CA GLY A 44 -6.71 9.42 -13.24
C GLY A 44 -5.60 8.88 -14.15
N GLU A 45 -4.70 9.75 -14.62
CA GLU A 45 -3.57 9.39 -15.48
C GLU A 45 -2.48 8.70 -14.65
N TRP A 46 -2.12 9.26 -13.50
CA TRP A 46 -1.15 8.63 -12.60
C TRP A 46 -1.64 7.30 -12.06
N GLY A 47 -2.93 7.17 -11.78
CA GLY A 47 -3.52 5.90 -11.36
C GLY A 47 -3.49 4.83 -12.45
N LEU A 48 -3.59 5.22 -13.72
CA LEU A 48 -3.42 4.31 -14.85
C LEU A 48 -1.95 3.89 -14.99
N GLN A 49 -1.01 4.86 -14.99
CA GLN A 49 0.43 4.58 -15.07
C GLN A 49 0.90 3.64 -13.96
N PHE A 50 0.40 3.88 -12.74
CA PHE A 50 0.64 3.01 -11.60
C PHE A 50 0.26 1.55 -11.87
N PHE A 51 -0.92 1.30 -12.42
CA PHE A 51 -1.34 -0.07 -12.74
C PHE A 51 -0.63 -0.68 -13.94
N LEU A 52 -0.30 0.12 -14.95
CA LEU A 52 0.52 -0.35 -16.08
C LEU A 52 1.87 -0.87 -15.57
N LYS A 53 2.53 -0.14 -14.65
CA LYS A 53 3.77 -0.60 -14.01
C LYS A 53 3.59 -1.90 -13.23
N ILE A 54 2.52 -2.04 -12.45
CA ILE A 54 2.21 -3.30 -11.75
C ILE A 54 2.09 -4.46 -12.75
N PHE A 55 1.38 -4.24 -13.85
CA PHE A 55 1.12 -5.28 -14.84
C PHE A 55 2.31 -5.58 -15.76
N GLU A 56 3.24 -4.64 -15.92
CA GLU A 56 4.51 -4.86 -16.58
C GLU A 56 5.41 -5.79 -15.74
N ILE A 57 5.46 -5.55 -14.42
CA ILE A 57 6.27 -6.35 -13.49
C ILE A 57 5.63 -7.72 -13.22
N ALA A 58 4.30 -7.74 -13.03
CA ALA A 58 3.54 -8.94 -12.71
C ALA A 58 2.29 -9.07 -13.62
N PRO A 59 2.43 -9.51 -14.89
CA PRO A 59 1.31 -9.61 -15.82
C PRO A 59 0.16 -10.51 -15.33
N SER A 60 0.47 -11.52 -14.51
CA SER A 60 -0.51 -12.41 -13.89
C SER A 60 -1.50 -11.66 -12.98
N ALA A 61 -1.09 -10.54 -12.37
CA ALA A 61 -1.93 -9.75 -11.48
C ALA A 61 -3.19 -9.19 -12.18
N GLN A 62 -3.15 -8.98 -13.51
CA GLN A 62 -4.33 -8.57 -14.27
C GLN A 62 -5.51 -9.53 -14.09
N LYS A 63 -5.25 -10.84 -13.99
CA LYS A 63 -6.27 -11.88 -13.87
C LYS A 63 -7.01 -11.86 -12.52
N MET A 64 -6.45 -11.17 -11.52
CA MET A 64 -7.05 -11.00 -10.20
C MET A 64 -8.17 -9.95 -10.22
N PHE A 65 -8.13 -9.02 -11.18
CA PHE A 65 -9.20 -8.04 -11.38
C PHE A 65 -10.28 -8.65 -12.29
N SER A 66 -11.37 -9.15 -11.69
CA SER A 66 -12.49 -9.75 -12.43
C SER A 66 -13.05 -8.83 -13.52
N PHE A 67 -13.10 -7.52 -13.24
CA PHE A 67 -13.56 -6.50 -14.18
C PHE A 67 -12.57 -6.20 -15.33
N LEU A 68 -11.36 -6.75 -15.30
CA LEU A 68 -10.43 -6.74 -16.43
C LEU A 68 -10.56 -8.04 -17.23
N ARG A 69 -10.62 -9.19 -16.54
CA ARG A 69 -10.74 -10.51 -17.17
C ARG A 69 -11.98 -10.64 -18.06
N GLU A 70 -13.08 -10.02 -17.65
CA GLU A 70 -14.39 -10.13 -18.31
C GLU A 70 -14.71 -8.90 -19.19
N SER A 71 -13.71 -8.08 -19.51
CA SER A 71 -13.91 -6.80 -20.19
C SER A 71 -13.03 -6.64 -21.42
N ASN A 72 -13.63 -6.13 -22.50
CA ASN A 72 -12.90 -5.65 -23.67
C ASN A 72 -12.58 -4.15 -23.56
N VAL A 73 -12.87 -3.51 -22.42
CA VAL A 73 -12.59 -2.09 -22.19
C VAL A 73 -11.08 -1.93 -22.04
N PRO A 74 -10.42 -1.06 -22.83
CA PRO A 74 -9.01 -0.76 -22.67
C PRO A 74 -8.69 -0.32 -21.24
N LEU A 75 -7.50 -0.67 -20.73
CA LEU A 75 -7.10 -0.37 -19.35
C LEU A 75 -7.25 1.12 -19.03
N GLU A 76 -6.96 1.99 -20.00
CA GLU A 76 -7.02 3.44 -19.86
C GLU A 76 -8.45 3.97 -19.67
N GLN A 77 -9.46 3.18 -20.04
CA GLN A 77 -10.88 3.53 -19.93
C GLN A 77 -11.56 2.81 -18.75
N ASN A 78 -10.86 1.92 -18.04
CA ASN A 78 -11.45 1.13 -16.97
C ASN A 78 -11.63 1.95 -15.68
N ALA A 79 -12.86 2.42 -15.43
CA ALA A 79 -13.18 3.24 -14.26
C ALA A 79 -12.91 2.55 -12.92
N LYS A 80 -13.06 1.21 -12.83
CA LYS A 80 -12.82 0.45 -11.60
C LYS A 80 -11.33 0.40 -11.28
N LEU A 81 -10.48 0.27 -12.29
CA LEU A 81 -9.02 0.31 -12.13
C LEU A 81 -8.57 1.68 -11.60
N LYS A 82 -9.05 2.77 -12.22
CA LYS A 82 -8.77 4.14 -11.77
C LYS A 82 -9.23 4.40 -10.34
N ALA A 83 -10.42 3.92 -9.98
CA ALA A 83 -10.94 4.04 -8.62
C ALA A 83 -10.11 3.27 -7.59
N HIS A 84 -9.65 2.07 -7.94
CA HIS A 84 -8.75 1.30 -7.08
C HIS A 84 -7.41 2.03 -6.90
N ALA A 85 -6.80 2.50 -7.99
CA ALA A 85 -5.54 3.24 -7.93
C ALA A 85 -5.66 4.46 -7.01
N LYS A 86 -6.71 5.26 -7.20
CA LYS A 86 -6.98 6.42 -6.33
C LYS A 86 -7.13 6.01 -4.87
N SER A 87 -7.77 4.88 -4.59
CA SER A 87 -7.93 4.38 -3.22
C SER A 87 -6.58 4.05 -2.57
N VAL A 88 -5.65 3.43 -3.30
CA VAL A 88 -4.30 3.15 -2.80
C VAL A 88 -3.58 4.44 -2.40
N PHE A 89 -3.55 5.45 -3.27
CA PHE A 89 -2.92 6.74 -2.97
C PHE A 89 -3.58 7.43 -1.76
N VAL A 90 -4.91 7.55 -1.76
CA VAL A 90 -5.64 8.25 -0.69
C VAL A 90 -5.45 7.55 0.65
N MET A 91 -5.63 6.24 0.71
CA MET A 91 -5.47 5.50 1.96
C MET A 91 -4.04 5.53 2.48
N THR A 92 -3.04 5.57 1.60
CA THR A 92 -1.64 5.71 2.00
C THR A 92 -1.36 7.11 2.57
N CYS A 93 -1.92 8.17 1.97
CA CYS A 93 -1.87 9.51 2.55
C CYS A 93 -2.58 9.58 3.92
N GLU A 94 -3.76 8.98 4.05
CA GLU A 94 -4.48 8.91 5.32
C GLU A 94 -3.71 8.12 6.38
N ALA A 95 -2.97 7.09 5.98
CA ALA A 95 -2.06 6.36 6.86
C ALA A 95 -0.91 7.27 7.36
N ALA A 96 -0.29 8.07 6.49
CA ALA A 96 0.75 9.02 6.90
C ALA A 96 0.25 10.05 7.93
N VAL A 97 -0.96 10.58 7.74
CA VAL A 97 -1.61 11.51 8.69
C VAL A 97 -1.85 10.82 10.04
N GLN A 98 -2.34 9.58 10.02
CA GLN A 98 -2.57 8.81 11.25
C GLN A 98 -1.28 8.45 11.97
N LEU A 99 -0.27 8.01 11.23
CA LEU A 99 1.06 7.78 11.75
C LEU A 99 1.58 9.03 12.46
N ARG A 100 1.57 10.20 11.81
CA ARG A 100 1.96 11.46 12.46
C ARG A 100 1.14 11.77 13.72
N LYS A 101 -0.16 11.48 13.71
CA LYS A 101 -1.05 11.85 14.81
C LYS A 101 -0.91 10.94 16.03
N SER A 102 -0.78 9.63 15.82
CA SER A 102 -0.90 8.61 16.88
C SER A 102 0.17 7.53 16.83
N GLY A 103 1.07 7.53 15.85
CA GLY A 103 2.11 6.51 15.66
C GLY A 103 1.59 5.17 15.12
N GLU A 104 0.30 5.09 14.78
CA GLU A 104 -0.35 3.86 14.32
C GLU A 104 -1.42 4.15 13.26
N VAL A 105 -1.66 3.19 12.36
CA VAL A 105 -2.73 3.22 11.35
C VAL A 105 -3.93 2.46 11.88
N VAL A 106 -5.03 3.16 12.11
CA VAL A 106 -6.29 2.61 12.64
C VAL A 106 -7.38 2.73 11.59
N ILE A 107 -7.72 1.61 10.97
CA ILE A 107 -8.84 1.52 10.02
C ILE A 107 -10.04 0.94 10.75
N ARG A 108 -11.23 1.51 10.52
CA ARG A 108 -12.48 1.00 11.09
C ARG A 108 -12.62 -0.49 10.81
N GLU A 109 -12.98 -1.26 11.83
CA GLU A 109 -13.07 -2.73 11.78
C GLU A 109 -13.91 -3.25 10.61
N SER A 110 -15.07 -2.64 10.34
CA SER A 110 -15.92 -3.02 9.20
C SER A 110 -15.24 -2.81 7.84
N SER A 111 -14.42 -1.75 7.72
CA SER A 111 -13.62 -1.50 6.52
C SER A 111 -12.46 -2.48 6.40
N LEU A 112 -11.77 -2.83 7.50
CA LEU A 112 -10.71 -3.84 7.49
C LEU A 112 -11.21 -5.21 7.06
N LYS A 113 -12.35 -5.66 7.60
CA LYS A 113 -12.99 -6.92 7.19
C LYS A 113 -13.29 -6.94 5.70
N LYS A 114 -13.80 -5.84 5.15
CA LYS A 114 -14.09 -5.71 3.71
C LYS A 114 -12.80 -5.73 2.89
N LEU A 115 -11.79 -4.94 3.28
CA LEU A 115 -10.53 -4.84 2.55
C LEU A 115 -9.76 -6.16 2.59
N GLY A 116 -9.49 -6.69 3.78
CA GLY A 116 -8.79 -7.96 3.96
C GLY A 116 -9.52 -9.12 3.28
N GLY A 117 -10.84 -9.19 3.43
CA GLY A 117 -11.67 -10.22 2.79
C GLY A 117 -11.62 -10.17 1.25
N VAL A 118 -11.63 -8.98 0.65
CA VAL A 118 -11.53 -8.82 -0.81
C VAL A 118 -10.13 -9.21 -1.31
N HIS A 119 -9.06 -8.76 -0.65
CA HIS A 119 -7.69 -9.10 -1.04
C HIS A 119 -7.44 -10.61 -0.89
N LEU A 120 -7.93 -11.23 0.20
CA LEU A 120 -7.88 -12.68 0.39
C LEU A 120 -8.66 -13.43 -0.69
N LYS A 121 -9.91 -13.01 -0.98
CA LYS A 121 -10.77 -13.65 -2.00
C LYS A 121 -10.10 -13.70 -3.37
N TYR A 122 -9.36 -12.66 -3.74
CA TYR A 122 -8.68 -12.59 -5.03
C TYR A 122 -7.25 -13.16 -5.02
N GLY A 123 -6.82 -13.79 -3.92
CA GLY A 123 -5.52 -14.46 -3.84
C GLY A 123 -4.34 -13.48 -3.80
N VAL A 124 -4.55 -12.28 -3.24
CA VAL A 124 -3.45 -11.34 -3.00
C VAL A 124 -2.50 -11.95 -1.95
N VAL A 125 -1.22 -11.86 -2.23
CA VAL A 125 -0.11 -12.41 -1.41
C VAL A 125 0.94 -11.31 -1.25
N ASP A 126 1.96 -11.57 -0.46
CA ASP A 126 2.97 -10.59 -0.08
C ASP A 126 3.71 -10.01 -1.28
N GLU A 127 4.04 -10.84 -2.27
CA GLU A 127 4.71 -10.43 -3.51
C GLU A 127 3.88 -9.41 -4.30
N HIS A 128 2.55 -9.53 -4.27
CA HIS A 128 1.67 -8.55 -4.92
C HIS A 128 1.74 -7.18 -4.23
N PHE A 129 1.83 -7.14 -2.89
CA PHE A 129 2.01 -5.89 -2.15
C PHE A 129 3.38 -5.27 -2.41
N GLU A 130 4.45 -6.07 -2.50
CA GLU A 130 5.80 -5.56 -2.79
C GLU A 130 5.89 -4.98 -4.21
N VAL A 131 5.31 -5.64 -5.22
CA VAL A 131 5.22 -5.10 -6.59
C VAL A 131 4.41 -3.81 -6.60
N THR A 132 3.30 -3.77 -5.86
CA THR A 132 2.45 -2.58 -5.73
C THR A 132 3.20 -1.43 -5.09
N LYS A 133 3.97 -1.69 -4.03
CA LYS A 133 4.82 -0.69 -3.36
C LYS A 133 5.87 -0.12 -4.31
N TYR A 134 6.58 -0.98 -5.02
CA TYR A 134 7.58 -0.55 -6.00
C TYR A 134 6.94 0.35 -7.07
N ALA A 135 5.85 -0.10 -7.68
CA ALA A 135 5.15 0.66 -8.72
C ALA A 135 4.60 1.99 -8.19
N LEU A 136 4.12 2.03 -6.94
CA LEU A 136 3.66 3.24 -6.27
C LEU A 136 4.79 4.27 -6.17
N LEU A 137 5.94 3.88 -5.64
CA LEU A 137 7.08 4.76 -5.44
C LEU A 137 7.64 5.29 -6.77
N GLU A 138 7.77 4.43 -7.79
CA GLU A 138 8.21 4.86 -9.13
C GLU A 138 7.22 5.83 -9.77
N THR A 139 5.91 5.59 -9.61
CA THR A 139 4.87 6.51 -10.12
C THR A 139 4.95 7.87 -9.44
N ILE A 140 5.17 7.91 -8.12
CA ILE A 140 5.31 9.17 -7.39
C ILE A 140 6.56 9.90 -7.86
N LYS A 141 7.70 9.20 -7.98
CA LYS A 141 8.96 9.75 -8.48
C LYS A 141 8.76 10.44 -9.84
N GLU A 142 8.13 9.76 -10.79
CA GLU A 142 7.84 10.33 -12.12
C GLU A 142 6.91 11.55 -12.03
N ALA A 143 5.90 11.48 -11.17
CA ALA A 143 4.89 12.52 -11.06
C ALA A 143 5.38 13.80 -10.38
N VAL A 144 6.29 13.69 -9.41
CA VAL A 144 6.92 14.85 -8.76
C VAL A 144 8.19 15.30 -9.50
N GLY A 145 8.79 14.43 -10.31
CA GLY A 145 10.03 14.67 -11.02
C GLY A 145 11.27 14.61 -10.13
N GLU A 146 12.43 14.40 -10.76
CA GLU A 146 13.71 14.14 -10.10
C GLU A 146 14.17 15.25 -9.13
N ILE A 147 13.75 16.50 -9.35
CA ILE A 147 14.14 17.63 -8.50
C ILE A 147 13.45 17.59 -7.13
N MET A 148 12.19 17.14 -7.07
CA MET A 148 11.43 17.06 -5.81
C MET A 148 11.51 15.69 -5.16
N TRP A 149 11.90 14.66 -5.91
CA TRP A 149 12.03 13.31 -5.39
C TRP A 149 13.28 13.19 -4.52
N THR A 150 13.08 12.81 -3.26
CA THR A 150 14.19 12.63 -2.29
C THR A 150 14.11 11.27 -1.60
N PRO A 151 15.23 10.76 -1.04
CA PRO A 151 15.23 9.55 -0.23
C PRO A 151 14.24 9.60 0.94
N GLU A 152 14.06 10.76 1.55
CA GLU A 152 13.14 10.99 2.66
C GLU A 152 11.68 10.88 2.18
N MET A 153 11.36 11.42 1.00
CA MET A 153 10.02 11.28 0.41
C MET A 153 9.72 9.81 0.09
N LYS A 154 10.70 9.10 -0.49
CA LYS A 154 10.59 7.66 -0.73
C LYS A 154 10.31 6.89 0.57
N SER A 155 11.08 7.20 1.63
CA SER A 155 10.93 6.58 2.94
C SER A 155 9.55 6.84 3.53
N ALA A 156 9.10 8.10 3.54
CA ALA A 156 7.81 8.49 4.11
C ALA A 156 6.63 7.76 3.44
N TRP A 157 6.62 7.69 2.10
CA TRP A 157 5.61 6.94 1.35
C TRP A 157 5.69 5.44 1.59
N SER A 158 6.90 4.87 1.59
CA SER A 158 7.14 3.45 1.85
C SER A 158 6.58 3.05 3.21
N VAL A 159 6.94 3.80 4.25
CA VAL A 159 6.52 3.54 5.63
C VAL A 159 5.00 3.64 5.78
N ALA A 160 4.37 4.69 5.24
CA ALA A 160 2.92 4.84 5.28
C ALA A 160 2.21 3.67 4.58
N TYR A 161 2.73 3.23 3.43
CA TYR A 161 2.20 2.08 2.69
C TYR A 161 2.35 0.78 3.48
N ASP A 162 3.53 0.53 4.07
CA ASP A 162 3.81 -0.69 4.82
C ASP A 162 2.87 -0.84 6.02
N HIS A 163 2.63 0.23 6.76
CA HIS A 163 1.69 0.20 7.89
C HIS A 163 0.23 0.04 7.46
N LEU A 164 -0.16 0.61 6.32
CA LEU A 164 -1.47 0.35 5.72
C LEU A 164 -1.63 -1.12 5.34
N VAL A 165 -0.65 -1.70 4.66
CA VAL A 165 -0.65 -3.11 4.25
C VAL A 165 -0.65 -4.03 5.48
N ALA A 166 0.15 -3.73 6.50
CA ALA A 166 0.16 -4.48 7.76
C ALA A 166 -1.25 -4.51 8.38
N ALA A 167 -1.93 -3.36 8.43
CA ALA A 167 -3.30 -3.28 8.93
C ALA A 167 -4.27 -4.14 8.10
N ILE A 168 -4.19 -4.11 6.76
CA ILE A 168 -5.03 -4.94 5.87
C ILE A 168 -4.75 -6.43 6.08
N LYS A 169 -3.47 -6.84 6.17
CA LYS A 169 -3.05 -8.24 6.34
C LYS A 169 -3.58 -8.86 7.63
N THR A 170 -3.83 -8.08 8.69
CA THR A 170 -4.47 -8.60 9.91
C THR A 170 -5.83 -9.27 9.65
N HIS A 171 -6.51 -8.86 8.58
CA HIS A 171 -7.82 -9.34 8.14
C HIS A 171 -7.78 -10.15 6.83
N MET A 172 -6.59 -10.51 6.35
CA MET A 172 -6.40 -11.45 5.22
C MET A 172 -6.23 -12.90 5.70
N LYS A 173 -6.85 -13.25 6.82
CA LYS A 173 -6.81 -14.62 7.36
C LYS A 173 -8.08 -15.36 6.98
N SER A 174 -7.93 -16.57 6.46
CA SER A 174 -9.07 -17.45 6.22
C SER A 174 -9.75 -17.77 7.55
N ASN A 175 -11.03 -17.44 7.69
CA ASN A 175 -11.88 -17.97 8.76
C ASN A 175 -12.27 -19.44 8.48
N HIS A 176 -11.29 -20.26 8.12
CA HIS A 176 -11.46 -21.72 8.13
C HIS A 176 -10.81 -22.25 9.40
N PRO A 177 -11.57 -22.49 10.49
CA PRO A 177 -11.13 -23.50 11.43
C PRO A 177 -11.03 -24.80 10.62
N PHE A 178 -9.93 -25.51 10.79
CA PHE A 178 -9.68 -26.80 10.19
C PHE A 178 -10.94 -27.69 10.25
N ASN A 179 -11.55 -27.99 9.10
CA ASN A 179 -12.38 -29.18 8.96
C ASN A 179 -11.43 -30.32 8.58
N ILE A 180 -11.03 -31.09 9.59
CA ILE A 180 -10.61 -32.48 9.49
C ILE A 180 -11.63 -33.31 10.26
#